data_AF-A0A2D7VWD9-F1
#
_entry.id   AF-A0A2D7VWD9-F1
#
_cell.length_a   1.000
_cell.length_b   1.000
_cell.length_c   1.000
_cell.angle_alpha   90.00
_cell.angle_beta   90.00
_cell.angle_gamma   90.00
#
_symmetry.space_group_name_H-M   'P 1'
#
loop_
_entity.id
_entity.type
_entity.pdbx_description
1 polymer ?
#
loop_
_entity_poly.entity_id
_entity_poly.type
_entity_poly.pdbx_seq_one_letter_code
_entity_poly.pdbx_strand_id
1 'polypeptide(L)'
;MKTIDSIPTGKVSRATQLVKTGVKVGGNYLKYYGEKLVDSSVTKDKLNQENAADIYDGLKNLKGSALKVAQMLSMEKNIMPKAYVEQFSLAQFSVPPLSAPLVRKTFHRYFGEYPEDLYDAFNANSVAAASIGQVHQATKDGKKLAVKIQYPGVAGSISSDLALVKPVAMKMFNIKGKDSDKYFKEVEGKLLEETDYVLEVEQSIQITEACGHIPHLKFPKYYKDLSNERIITMDWMDGVHLSEFTKENTDLELANTLGQALWDFYMYQIHELRQVHADPHPGNFLVSDAGELITIDFGCIKKVPDSFYTPYFELAKPENIDKPAIFEEKLYALEILKEEDSEAEKVFFSKLFHEMLSLFTQPFHQEVFDFSDTTFFGKIAELSDTYSKDTELRKMNGNRGSKHFLYMNRTFFGLYNLLNDLGATVQINQF
;
A
#
# COMPACT_ATOMS: atom_id res chain seq x y z
N MET A 1 -16.21 -19.18 11.36
CA MET A 1 -15.63 -19.06 10.00
C MET A 1 -15.22 -20.44 9.51
N LYS A 2 -15.37 -20.78 8.22
CA LYS A 2 -14.81 -22.02 7.67
C LYS A 2 -13.28 -21.88 7.57
N THR A 3 -12.54 -22.69 8.31
CA THR A 3 -11.07 -22.84 8.20
C THR A 3 -10.73 -23.73 7.00
N ILE A 4 -9.48 -23.71 6.56
CA ILE A 4 -9.06 -24.45 5.37
C ILE A 4 -7.88 -25.35 5.71
N ASP A 5 -7.98 -26.58 5.25
CA ASP A 5 -7.00 -27.62 5.56
C ASP A 5 -5.90 -27.75 4.48
N SER A 6 -6.03 -27.03 3.36
CA SER A 6 -5.00 -26.99 2.32
C SER A 6 -5.02 -25.67 1.52
N ILE A 7 -3.84 -25.21 1.11
CA ILE A 7 -3.64 -24.13 0.14
C ILE A 7 -2.98 -24.73 -1.11
N PRO A 8 -3.39 -24.36 -2.34
CA PRO A 8 -2.73 -24.80 -3.55
C PRO A 8 -1.29 -24.26 -3.60
N THR A 9 -0.31 -25.08 -3.27
CA THR A 9 1.12 -24.71 -3.29
C THR A 9 1.83 -25.14 -4.57
N GLY A 10 1.28 -26.13 -5.30
CA GLY A 10 1.89 -26.68 -6.51
C GLY A 10 1.53 -25.90 -7.78
N LYS A 11 2.52 -25.68 -8.67
CA LYS A 11 2.37 -24.95 -9.94
C LYS A 11 1.17 -25.42 -10.79
N VAL A 12 0.95 -26.73 -10.88
CA VAL A 12 -0.15 -27.34 -11.65
C VAL A 12 -1.51 -27.03 -11.04
N SER A 13 -1.64 -27.13 -9.71
CA SER A 13 -2.90 -26.87 -9.01
C SER A 13 -3.31 -25.39 -9.11
N ARG A 14 -2.33 -24.48 -9.00
CA ARG A 14 -2.53 -23.05 -9.20
C ARG A 14 -2.92 -22.72 -10.65
N ALA A 15 -2.26 -23.31 -11.64
CA ALA A 15 -2.59 -23.13 -13.06
C ALA A 15 -4.02 -23.56 -13.39
N THR A 16 -4.50 -24.67 -12.83
CA THR A 16 -5.89 -25.16 -13.04
C THR A 16 -6.93 -24.15 -12.56
N GLN A 17 -6.68 -23.45 -11.45
CA GLN A 17 -7.62 -22.45 -10.94
C GLN A 17 -7.71 -21.23 -11.87
N LEU A 18 -6.59 -20.82 -12.46
CA LEU A 18 -6.54 -19.74 -13.44
C LEU A 18 -7.17 -20.11 -14.77
N VAL A 19 -7.03 -21.37 -15.22
CA VAL A 19 -7.73 -21.87 -16.42
C VAL A 19 -9.25 -21.75 -16.24
N LYS A 20 -9.78 -22.10 -15.06
CA LYS A 20 -11.22 -21.93 -14.76
C LYS A 20 -11.65 -20.46 -14.85
N THR A 21 -10.85 -19.55 -14.29
CA THR A 21 -11.10 -18.10 -14.41
C THR A 21 -11.03 -17.63 -15.85
N GLY A 22 -10.05 -18.10 -16.63
CA GLY A 22 -9.89 -17.77 -18.05
C GLY A 22 -11.07 -18.22 -18.91
N VAL A 23 -11.66 -19.39 -18.61
CA VAL A 23 -12.87 -19.89 -19.29
C VAL A 23 -14.07 -18.97 -19.01
N LYS A 24 -14.27 -18.55 -17.76
CA LYS A 24 -15.36 -17.63 -17.39
C LYS A 24 -15.21 -16.27 -18.07
N VAL A 25 -14.02 -15.68 -18.01
CA VAL A 25 -13.71 -14.42 -18.70
C VAL A 25 -13.96 -14.55 -20.22
N GLY A 26 -13.55 -15.67 -20.83
CA GLY A 26 -13.84 -15.96 -22.24
C GLY A 26 -15.35 -16.01 -22.54
N GLY A 27 -16.14 -16.61 -21.64
CA GLY A 27 -17.60 -16.60 -21.70
C GLY A 27 -18.21 -15.19 -21.65
N ASN A 28 -17.71 -14.33 -20.77
CA ASN A 28 -18.17 -12.95 -20.64
C ASN A 28 -17.90 -12.14 -21.93
N TYR A 29 -16.74 -12.34 -22.56
CA TYR A 29 -16.45 -11.73 -23.87
C TYR A 29 -17.40 -12.22 -24.96
N LEU A 30 -17.69 -13.53 -25.03
CA LEU A 30 -18.65 -14.08 -26.01
C LEU A 30 -20.05 -13.51 -25.80
N LYS A 31 -20.50 -13.39 -24.55
CA LYS A 31 -21.77 -12.77 -24.17
C LYS A 31 -21.81 -11.29 -24.59
N TYR A 32 -20.76 -10.52 -24.29
CA TYR A 32 -20.67 -9.12 -24.69
C TYR A 32 -20.74 -8.93 -26.21
N TYR A 33 -19.99 -9.71 -26.99
CA TYR A 33 -20.04 -9.60 -28.45
C TYR A 33 -21.40 -10.06 -28.99
N GLY A 34 -22.05 -11.05 -28.38
CA GLY A 34 -23.41 -11.45 -28.71
C GLY A 34 -24.44 -10.35 -28.44
N GLU A 35 -24.41 -9.75 -27.26
CA GLU A 35 -25.28 -8.62 -26.88
C GLU A 35 -25.05 -7.41 -27.79
N LYS A 36 -23.79 -7.12 -28.13
CA LYS A 36 -23.43 -5.99 -29.02
C LYS A 36 -23.89 -6.15 -30.47
N LEU A 37 -24.00 -7.39 -30.95
CA LEU A 37 -24.56 -7.68 -32.28
C LEU A 37 -26.07 -7.40 -32.34
N VAL A 38 -26.77 -7.47 -31.19
CA VAL A 38 -28.21 -7.21 -31.08
C VAL A 38 -28.49 -5.76 -30.70
N ASP A 39 -27.66 -5.17 -29.84
CA ASP A 39 -27.76 -3.79 -29.38
C ASP A 39 -26.40 -3.09 -29.40
N SER A 40 -26.23 -2.17 -30.34
CA SER A 40 -24.99 -1.41 -30.53
C SER A 40 -24.68 -0.41 -29.41
N SER A 41 -25.63 -0.10 -28.53
CA SER A 41 -25.47 0.84 -27.41
C SER A 41 -24.81 0.22 -26.17
N VAL A 42 -24.62 -1.10 -26.15
CA VAL A 42 -24.01 -1.83 -25.03
C VAL A 42 -22.56 -1.39 -24.81
N THR A 43 -22.31 -0.76 -23.66
CA THR A 43 -20.98 -0.31 -23.24
C THR A 43 -20.16 -1.46 -22.67
N LYS A 44 -18.84 -1.24 -22.52
CA LYS A 44 -17.93 -2.23 -21.90
C LYS A 44 -18.07 -2.31 -20.37
N ASP A 45 -18.90 -1.49 -19.74
CA ASP A 45 -18.96 -1.38 -18.28
C ASP A 45 -19.45 -2.68 -17.63
N LYS A 46 -20.51 -3.28 -18.19
CA LYS A 46 -21.04 -4.57 -17.76
C LYS A 46 -20.02 -5.70 -17.95
N LEU A 47 -19.32 -5.73 -19.08
CA LEU A 47 -18.24 -6.69 -19.34
C LEU A 47 -17.09 -6.53 -18.32
N ASN A 48 -16.72 -5.29 -18.00
CA ASN A 48 -15.68 -5.01 -17.02
C ASN A 48 -16.11 -5.43 -15.60
N GLN A 49 -17.36 -5.21 -15.21
CA GLN A 49 -17.89 -5.67 -13.91
C GLN A 49 -17.90 -7.20 -13.79
N GLU A 50 -18.43 -7.91 -14.80
CA GLU A 50 -18.47 -9.37 -14.82
C GLU A 50 -17.05 -9.97 -14.78
N ASN A 51 -16.12 -9.43 -15.58
CA ASN A 51 -14.73 -9.87 -15.57
C ASN A 51 -14.00 -9.53 -14.27
N ALA A 52 -14.25 -8.35 -13.68
CA ALA A 52 -13.64 -7.96 -12.41
C ALA A 52 -14.03 -8.93 -11.29
N ALA A 53 -15.31 -9.31 -11.22
CA ALA A 53 -15.80 -10.29 -10.25
C ALA A 53 -15.19 -11.69 -10.47
N ASP A 54 -15.20 -12.20 -11.71
CA ASP A 54 -14.67 -13.54 -12.00
C ASP A 54 -13.15 -13.65 -11.82
N ILE A 55 -12.41 -12.59 -12.17
CA ILE A 55 -10.97 -12.52 -11.94
C ILE A 55 -10.69 -12.42 -10.44
N TYR A 56 -11.42 -11.57 -9.72
CA TYR A 56 -11.32 -11.45 -8.27
C TYR A 56 -11.53 -12.79 -7.57
N ASP A 57 -12.61 -13.51 -7.90
CA ASP A 57 -12.87 -14.85 -7.35
C ASP A 57 -11.76 -15.85 -7.70
N GLY A 58 -11.19 -15.76 -8.91
CA GLY A 58 -10.01 -16.54 -9.30
C GLY A 58 -8.81 -16.29 -8.39
N LEU A 59 -8.45 -15.02 -8.21
CA LEU A 59 -7.32 -14.57 -7.39
C LEU A 59 -7.54 -14.87 -5.91
N LYS A 60 -8.77 -14.69 -5.41
CA LYS A 60 -9.20 -15.06 -4.05
C LYS A 60 -9.01 -16.54 -3.76
N ASN A 61 -9.32 -17.41 -4.72
CA ASN A 61 -9.13 -18.86 -4.56
C ASN A 61 -7.65 -19.30 -4.62
N LEU A 62 -6.80 -18.53 -5.30
CA LEU A 62 -5.34 -18.76 -5.31
C LEU A 62 -4.66 -18.33 -4.01
N LYS A 63 -5.21 -17.32 -3.33
CA LYS A 63 -4.75 -16.72 -2.06
C LYS A 63 -3.32 -16.17 -2.13
N GLY A 64 -2.93 -15.47 -1.06
CA GLY A 64 -1.57 -14.98 -0.86
C GLY A 64 -1.13 -14.01 -1.95
N SER A 65 -0.08 -14.37 -2.68
CA SER A 65 0.55 -13.54 -3.71
C SER A 65 -0.40 -13.14 -4.83
N ALA A 66 -1.24 -14.04 -5.34
CA ALA A 66 -2.21 -13.70 -6.39
C ALA A 66 -3.26 -12.65 -5.93
N LEU A 67 -3.70 -12.76 -4.68
CA LEU A 67 -4.63 -11.80 -4.08
C LEU A 67 -3.94 -10.46 -3.81
N LYS A 68 -2.67 -10.50 -3.40
CA LYS A 68 -1.85 -9.30 -3.22
C LYS A 68 -1.52 -8.61 -4.55
N VAL A 69 -1.31 -9.35 -5.63
CA VAL A 69 -1.22 -8.78 -6.98
C VAL A 69 -2.52 -8.04 -7.31
N ALA A 70 -3.69 -8.60 -6.98
CA ALA A 70 -4.96 -7.90 -7.13
C ALA A 70 -5.01 -6.59 -6.30
N GLN A 71 -4.61 -6.66 -5.02
CA GLN A 71 -4.53 -5.49 -4.14
C GLN A 71 -3.59 -4.42 -4.71
N MET A 72 -2.36 -4.78 -5.10
CA MET A 72 -1.39 -3.82 -5.62
C MET A 72 -1.87 -3.18 -6.93
N LEU A 73 -2.46 -3.97 -7.83
CA LEU A 73 -3.05 -3.44 -9.06
C LEU A 73 -4.24 -2.51 -8.77
N SER A 74 -5.02 -2.74 -7.70
CA SER A 74 -6.15 -1.87 -7.33
C SER A 74 -5.73 -0.51 -6.78
N MET A 75 -4.53 -0.43 -6.20
CA MET A 75 -3.95 0.83 -5.73
C MET A 75 -3.60 1.78 -6.87
N GLU A 76 -3.46 1.28 -8.09
CA GLU A 76 -3.05 2.05 -9.26
C GLU A 76 -4.26 2.45 -10.11
N LYS A 77 -5.06 3.36 -9.53
CA LYS A 77 -6.33 3.86 -10.09
C LYS A 77 -6.21 4.48 -11.48
N ASN A 78 -5.00 4.87 -11.89
CA ASN A 78 -4.75 5.56 -13.16
C ASN A 78 -4.68 4.62 -14.38
N ILE A 79 -4.53 3.31 -14.16
CA ILE A 79 -4.42 2.31 -15.24
C ILE A 79 -5.57 1.30 -15.26
N MET A 80 -6.41 1.31 -14.23
CA MET A 80 -7.42 0.28 -14.00
C MET A 80 -8.85 0.85 -14.08
N PRO A 81 -9.79 0.20 -14.81
CA PRO A 81 -11.18 0.62 -14.80
C PRO A 81 -11.77 0.52 -13.38
N LYS A 82 -12.63 1.48 -13.00
CA LYS A 82 -13.23 1.60 -11.67
C LYS A 82 -13.80 0.29 -11.11
N ALA A 83 -14.46 -0.52 -11.95
CA ALA A 83 -15.02 -1.82 -11.56
C ALA A 83 -13.97 -2.80 -11.01
N TYR A 84 -12.75 -2.79 -11.54
CA TYR A 84 -11.67 -3.63 -11.04
C TYR A 84 -11.04 -3.06 -9.77
N VAL A 85 -10.91 -1.73 -9.66
CA VAL A 85 -10.42 -1.07 -8.44
C VAL A 85 -11.33 -1.43 -7.26
N GLU A 86 -12.65 -1.30 -7.45
CA GLU A 86 -13.66 -1.61 -6.44
C GLU A 86 -13.70 -3.10 -6.08
N GLN A 87 -13.62 -4.01 -7.06
CA GLN A 87 -13.60 -5.45 -6.78
C GLN A 87 -12.30 -5.90 -6.12
N PHE A 88 -11.16 -5.40 -6.58
CA PHE A 88 -9.87 -5.79 -6.03
C PHE A 88 -9.58 -5.09 -4.70
N SER A 89 -10.23 -3.98 -4.34
CA SER A 89 -10.18 -3.47 -2.96
C SER A 89 -10.81 -4.45 -1.95
N LEU A 90 -11.76 -5.30 -2.37
CA LEU A 90 -12.34 -6.35 -1.51
C LEU A 90 -11.34 -7.45 -1.16
N ALA A 91 -10.24 -7.56 -1.91
CA ALA A 91 -9.15 -8.51 -1.68
C ALA A 91 -8.51 -8.34 -0.30
N GLN A 92 -8.63 -7.17 0.31
CA GLN A 92 -8.14 -6.88 1.65
C GLN A 92 -8.89 -7.65 2.75
N PHE A 93 -10.11 -8.12 2.47
CA PHE A 93 -11.05 -8.61 3.50
C PHE A 93 -11.40 -10.10 3.42
N SER A 94 -10.74 -10.90 2.56
CA SER A 94 -11.28 -12.20 2.14
C SER A 94 -10.30 -13.38 2.10
N VAL A 95 -9.37 -13.47 3.06
CA VAL A 95 -8.55 -14.70 3.21
C VAL A 95 -9.01 -15.53 4.41
N PRO A 96 -9.68 -16.69 4.18
CA PRO A 96 -10.05 -17.56 5.29
C PRO A 96 -8.80 -18.12 5.97
N PRO A 97 -8.81 -18.24 7.32
CA PRO A 97 -7.61 -18.58 8.07
C PRO A 97 -7.16 -20.04 7.89
N LEU A 98 -5.86 -20.27 8.08
CA LEU A 98 -5.26 -21.59 8.18
C LEU A 98 -5.91 -22.38 9.31
N SER A 99 -6.06 -23.68 9.10
CA SER A 99 -6.41 -24.59 10.19
C SER A 99 -5.26 -24.70 11.21
N ALA A 100 -5.61 -24.99 12.46
CA ALA A 100 -4.65 -25.18 13.54
C ALA A 100 -3.53 -26.20 13.21
N PRO A 101 -3.78 -27.33 12.52
CA PRO A 101 -2.71 -28.23 12.09
C PRO A 101 -1.68 -27.58 11.15
N LEU A 102 -2.10 -26.71 10.24
CA LEU A 102 -1.18 -25.99 9.34
C LEU A 102 -0.35 -24.95 10.11
N VAL A 103 -0.93 -24.29 11.10
CA VAL A 103 -0.21 -23.38 12.01
C VAL A 103 0.88 -24.16 12.75
N ARG A 104 0.51 -25.27 13.42
CA ARG A 104 1.47 -26.12 14.14
C ARG A 104 2.59 -26.65 13.24
N LYS A 105 2.25 -27.09 12.02
CA LYS A 105 3.23 -27.55 11.04
C LYS A 105 4.19 -26.45 10.61
N THR A 106 3.73 -25.21 10.54
CA THR A 106 4.56 -24.04 10.22
C THR A 106 5.54 -23.78 11.34
N PHE A 107 5.08 -23.73 12.59
CA PHE A 107 5.94 -23.62 13.77
C PHE A 107 7.01 -24.70 13.82
N HIS A 108 6.63 -25.97 13.73
CA HIS A 108 7.59 -27.08 13.82
C HIS A 108 8.62 -27.05 12.69
N ARG A 109 8.25 -26.57 11.49
CA ARG A 109 9.19 -26.43 10.38
C ARG A 109 10.26 -25.37 10.63
N TYR A 110 9.88 -24.24 11.21
CA TYR A 110 10.74 -23.05 11.28
C TYR A 110 11.42 -22.86 12.64
N PHE A 111 10.80 -23.35 13.73
CA PHE A 111 11.38 -23.35 15.07
C PHE A 111 11.85 -24.73 15.54
N GLY A 112 11.44 -25.82 14.89
CA GLY A 112 11.64 -27.19 15.42
C GLY A 112 10.68 -27.57 16.55
N GLU A 113 9.93 -26.62 17.07
CA GLU A 113 9.02 -26.76 18.23
C GLU A 113 7.58 -26.42 17.83
N TYR A 114 6.60 -26.85 18.63
CA TYR A 114 5.21 -26.45 18.46
C TYR A 114 4.94 -25.12 19.18
N PRO A 115 3.89 -24.36 18.79
CA PRO A 115 3.61 -23.09 19.46
C PRO A 115 3.32 -23.27 20.96
N GLU A 116 2.78 -24.42 21.37
CA GLU A 116 2.52 -24.71 22.78
C GLU A 116 3.79 -25.01 23.60
N ASP A 117 4.93 -25.24 22.95
CA ASP A 117 6.24 -25.39 23.60
C ASP A 117 6.95 -24.02 23.74
N LEU A 118 6.67 -23.10 22.82
CA LEU A 118 7.30 -21.77 22.74
C LEU A 118 6.58 -20.69 23.57
N TYR A 119 5.25 -20.79 23.70
CA TYR A 119 4.40 -19.83 24.41
C TYR A 119 3.69 -20.48 25.59
N ASP A 120 3.47 -19.72 26.66
CA ASP A 120 2.72 -20.19 27.84
C ASP A 120 1.26 -20.52 27.49
N ALA A 121 0.69 -19.75 26.56
CA ALA A 121 -0.58 -20.07 25.92
C ALA A 121 -0.58 -19.57 24.47
N PHE A 122 -1.19 -20.33 23.58
CA PHE A 122 -1.31 -19.96 22.17
C PHE A 122 -2.74 -20.21 21.67
N ASN A 123 -3.41 -19.17 21.16
CA ASN A 123 -4.73 -19.33 20.57
C ASN A 123 -4.63 -19.85 19.15
N ALA A 124 -5.03 -21.11 18.95
CA ALA A 124 -5.00 -21.75 17.64
C ALA A 124 -5.95 -21.12 16.61
N ASN A 125 -6.95 -20.35 17.05
CA ASN A 125 -7.82 -19.58 16.17
C ASN A 125 -7.19 -18.21 15.89
N SER A 126 -7.07 -17.85 14.62
CA SER A 126 -6.61 -16.51 14.23
C SER A 126 -7.63 -15.45 14.66
N VAL A 127 -7.14 -14.33 15.18
CA VAL A 127 -7.95 -13.17 15.56
C VAL A 127 -8.10 -12.18 14.41
N ALA A 128 -7.14 -12.12 13.50
CA ALA A 128 -7.17 -11.25 12.33
C ALA A 128 -6.48 -11.92 11.12
N ALA A 129 -6.92 -11.53 9.92
CA ALA A 129 -6.19 -11.82 8.69
C ALA A 129 -5.21 -10.67 8.42
N ALA A 130 -4.02 -11.02 7.93
CA ALA A 130 -3.04 -10.07 7.41
C ALA A 130 -2.89 -10.26 5.89
N SER A 131 -2.19 -9.33 5.24
CA SER A 131 -2.07 -9.31 3.78
C SER A 131 -1.58 -10.63 3.16
N ILE A 132 -0.51 -11.22 3.72
CA ILE A 132 0.06 -12.50 3.29
C ILE A 132 0.12 -13.54 4.42
N GLY A 133 -0.66 -13.33 5.48
CA GLY A 133 -0.61 -14.16 6.68
C GLY A 133 -1.83 -13.99 7.57
N GLN A 134 -1.70 -14.41 8.83
CA GLN A 134 -2.74 -14.26 9.84
C GLN A 134 -2.14 -14.01 11.22
N VAL A 135 -2.89 -13.38 12.10
CA VAL A 135 -2.44 -13.04 13.46
C VAL A 135 -3.14 -13.92 14.48
N HIS A 136 -2.36 -14.45 15.41
CA HIS A 136 -2.80 -15.20 16.57
C HIS A 136 -2.46 -14.44 17.85
N GLN A 137 -3.27 -14.66 18.88
CA GLN A 137 -2.96 -14.18 20.22
C GLN A 137 -2.19 -15.27 20.97
N ALA A 138 -1.14 -14.87 21.69
CA ALA A 138 -0.37 -15.75 22.56
C ALA A 138 -0.07 -15.05 23.89
N THR A 139 0.41 -15.80 24.88
CA THR A 139 0.99 -15.25 26.10
C THR A 139 2.35 -15.85 26.37
N LYS A 140 3.29 -15.03 26.84
CA LYS A 140 4.61 -15.48 27.29
C LYS A 140 5.14 -14.57 28.38
N ASP A 141 5.64 -15.13 29.47
CA ASP A 141 6.25 -14.40 30.59
C ASP A 141 5.30 -13.32 31.16
N GLY A 142 4.01 -13.65 31.24
CA GLY A 142 2.95 -12.74 31.71
C GLY A 142 2.52 -11.65 30.71
N LYS A 143 3.08 -11.61 29.50
CA LYS A 143 2.71 -10.64 28.45
C LYS A 143 1.75 -11.24 27.45
N LYS A 144 0.84 -10.41 26.92
CA LYS A 144 0.04 -10.74 25.72
C LYS A 144 0.84 -10.40 24.47
N LEU A 145 0.84 -11.30 23.50
CA LEU A 145 1.61 -11.18 22.26
C LEU A 145 0.72 -11.35 21.03
N ALA A 146 1.06 -10.63 19.97
CA ALA A 146 0.56 -10.83 18.63
C ALA A 146 1.57 -11.66 17.83
N VAL A 147 1.12 -12.78 17.26
CA VAL A 147 1.94 -13.69 16.48
C VAL A 147 1.43 -13.71 15.04
N LYS A 148 2.14 -13.02 14.14
CA LYS A 148 1.83 -12.94 12.70
C LYS A 148 2.52 -14.09 11.97
N ILE A 149 1.73 -14.94 11.33
CA ILE A 149 2.18 -16.16 10.65
C ILE A 149 1.91 -16.02 9.15
N GLN A 150 2.96 -16.12 8.34
CA GLN A 150 2.85 -16.08 6.88
C GLN A 150 2.14 -17.33 6.34
N TYR A 151 1.32 -17.16 5.32
CA TYR A 151 0.68 -18.29 4.64
C TYR A 151 1.72 -19.18 3.94
N PRO A 152 1.67 -20.52 4.14
CA PRO A 152 2.62 -21.43 3.51
C PRO A 152 2.61 -21.33 1.98
N GLY A 153 3.80 -21.19 1.39
CA GLY A 153 4.00 -21.20 -0.06
C GLY A 153 3.77 -19.86 -0.77
N VAL A 154 3.42 -18.78 -0.05
CA VAL A 154 3.25 -17.45 -0.67
C VAL A 154 4.54 -16.95 -1.28
N ALA A 155 5.63 -16.88 -0.50
CA ALA A 155 6.94 -16.44 -1.01
C ALA A 155 7.37 -17.19 -2.29
N GLY A 156 7.20 -18.51 -2.31
CA GLY A 156 7.60 -19.36 -3.44
C GLY A 156 6.66 -19.32 -4.66
N SER A 157 5.47 -18.70 -4.54
CA SER A 157 4.48 -18.64 -5.63
C SER A 157 4.35 -17.27 -6.28
N ILE A 158 4.93 -16.21 -5.69
CA ILE A 158 4.89 -14.83 -6.21
C ILE A 158 5.25 -14.75 -7.69
N SER A 159 6.44 -15.24 -8.07
CA SER A 159 6.92 -15.17 -9.46
C SER A 159 6.01 -15.90 -10.43
N SER A 160 5.52 -17.09 -10.05
CA SER A 160 4.62 -17.88 -10.90
C SER A 160 3.24 -17.25 -11.03
N ASP A 161 2.71 -16.66 -9.96
CA ASP A 161 1.41 -15.99 -10.00
C ASP A 161 1.46 -14.74 -10.87
N LEU A 162 2.51 -13.94 -10.71
CA LEU A 162 2.73 -12.75 -11.54
C LEU A 162 2.89 -13.11 -13.02
N ALA A 163 3.67 -14.15 -13.33
CA ALA A 163 3.82 -14.63 -14.71
C ALA A 163 2.48 -15.04 -15.34
N LEU A 164 1.54 -15.52 -14.53
CA LEU A 164 0.20 -15.92 -14.98
C LEU A 164 -0.77 -14.74 -15.11
N VAL A 165 -0.68 -13.74 -14.23
CA VAL A 165 -1.54 -12.55 -14.25
C VAL A 165 -1.09 -11.54 -15.32
N LYS A 166 0.22 -11.44 -15.57
CA LYS A 166 0.83 -10.47 -16.49
C LYS A 166 0.18 -10.44 -17.88
N PRO A 167 -0.05 -11.57 -18.60
CA PRO A 167 -0.68 -11.53 -19.92
C PRO A 167 -2.12 -10.99 -19.89
N VAL A 168 -2.87 -11.29 -18.82
CA VAL A 168 -4.25 -10.82 -18.65
C VAL A 168 -4.24 -9.32 -18.39
N ALA A 169 -3.41 -8.85 -17.45
CA ALA A 169 -3.25 -7.43 -17.15
C ALA A 169 -2.80 -6.64 -18.38
N MET A 170 -1.78 -7.11 -19.12
CA MET A 170 -1.30 -6.48 -20.35
C MET A 170 -2.40 -6.30 -21.40
N LYS A 171 -3.19 -7.36 -21.63
CA LYS A 171 -4.27 -7.37 -22.63
C LYS A 171 -5.49 -6.54 -22.20
N MET A 172 -5.80 -6.56 -20.91
CA MET A 172 -6.96 -5.88 -20.34
C MET A 172 -6.74 -4.37 -20.22
N PHE A 173 -5.51 -3.95 -19.90
CA PHE A 173 -5.15 -2.55 -19.68
C PHE A 173 -4.49 -1.90 -20.91
N ASN A 174 -4.40 -2.62 -22.03
CA ASN A 174 -3.80 -2.15 -23.28
C ASN A 174 -2.39 -1.56 -23.08
N ILE A 175 -1.62 -2.14 -22.14
CA ILE A 175 -0.26 -1.72 -21.83
C ILE A 175 0.61 -2.12 -23.03
N LYS A 176 1.16 -1.13 -23.74
CA LYS A 176 2.02 -1.34 -24.90
C LYS A 176 3.48 -1.10 -24.51
N GLY A 177 4.38 -2.03 -24.82
CA GLY A 177 5.82 -1.76 -24.87
C GLY A 177 6.70 -2.48 -23.86
N LYS A 178 8.01 -2.22 -23.96
CA LYS A 178 9.11 -2.85 -23.19
C LYS A 178 9.12 -2.48 -21.70
N ASP A 179 8.43 -1.41 -21.30
CA ASP A 179 8.42 -0.90 -19.92
C ASP A 179 7.49 -1.65 -18.97
N SER A 180 6.55 -2.45 -19.49
CA SER A 180 5.70 -3.31 -18.65
C SER A 180 6.51 -4.30 -17.84
N ASP A 181 7.60 -4.80 -18.41
CA ASP A 181 8.44 -5.81 -17.76
C ASP A 181 9.17 -5.23 -16.56
N LYS A 182 9.54 -3.94 -16.63
CA LYS A 182 10.15 -3.20 -15.51
C LYS A 182 9.13 -3.03 -14.38
N TYR A 183 7.90 -2.62 -14.72
CA TYR A 183 6.81 -2.49 -13.76
C TYR A 183 6.49 -3.81 -13.05
N PHE A 184 6.27 -4.90 -13.79
CA PHE A 184 5.96 -6.20 -13.19
C PHE A 184 7.10 -6.74 -12.32
N LYS A 185 8.36 -6.45 -12.67
CA LYS A 185 9.52 -6.78 -11.83
C LYS A 185 9.57 -5.97 -10.55
N GLU A 186 9.15 -4.70 -10.57
CA GLU A 186 9.05 -3.88 -9.37
C GLU A 186 7.94 -4.40 -8.43
N VAL A 187 6.78 -4.73 -9.00
CA VAL A 187 5.69 -5.40 -8.25
C VAL A 187 6.18 -6.71 -7.64
N GLU A 188 6.88 -7.54 -8.42
CA GLU A 188 7.49 -8.78 -7.93
C GLU A 188 8.45 -8.55 -6.77
N GLY A 189 9.39 -7.62 -6.92
CA GLY A 189 10.36 -7.28 -5.90
C GLY A 189 9.69 -6.84 -4.60
N LYS A 190 8.65 -5.99 -4.70
CA LYS A 190 7.89 -5.52 -3.54
C LYS A 190 7.14 -6.65 -2.83
N LEU A 191 6.53 -7.56 -3.58
CA LEU A 191 5.86 -8.73 -3.01
C LEU A 191 6.84 -9.64 -2.28
N LEU A 192 8.04 -9.84 -2.84
CA LEU A 192 9.08 -10.67 -2.23
C LEU A 192 9.59 -10.05 -0.93
N GLU A 193 9.80 -8.73 -0.93
CA GLU A 193 10.21 -7.97 0.26
C GLU A 193 9.17 -8.09 1.39
N GLU A 194 7.88 -8.02 1.08
CA GLU A 194 6.82 -8.26 2.09
C GLU A 194 6.85 -9.68 2.70
N THR A 195 7.50 -10.64 2.04
CA THR A 195 7.65 -12.00 2.59
C THR A 195 8.87 -12.19 3.49
N ASP A 196 9.73 -11.18 3.60
CA ASP A 196 10.92 -11.21 4.43
C ASP A 196 10.63 -10.66 5.83
N TYR A 197 10.11 -11.54 6.69
CA TYR A 197 9.78 -11.19 8.06
C TYR A 197 11.00 -10.93 8.95
N VAL A 198 12.19 -11.41 8.57
CA VAL A 198 13.42 -11.08 9.30
C VAL A 198 13.75 -9.61 9.07
N LEU A 199 13.72 -9.18 7.81
CA LEU A 199 13.90 -7.77 7.45
C LEU A 199 12.83 -6.89 8.10
N GLU A 200 11.56 -7.30 8.07
CA GLU A 200 10.46 -6.55 8.70
C GLU A 200 10.72 -6.34 10.21
N VAL A 201 11.14 -7.37 10.95
CA VAL A 201 11.45 -7.26 12.38
C VAL A 201 12.64 -6.35 12.63
N GLU A 202 13.71 -6.47 11.83
CA GLU A 202 14.89 -5.60 11.96
C GLU A 202 14.53 -4.13 11.74
N GLN A 203 13.80 -3.83 10.68
CA GLN A 203 13.34 -2.47 10.36
C GLN A 203 12.37 -1.93 11.39
N SER A 204 11.44 -2.77 11.87
CA SER A 204 10.48 -2.38 12.90
C SER A 204 11.20 -1.98 14.20
N ILE A 205 12.20 -2.74 14.64
CA ILE A 205 12.98 -2.39 15.84
C ILE A 205 13.71 -1.07 15.64
N GLN A 206 14.39 -0.89 14.50
CA GLN A 206 15.11 0.36 14.22
C GLN A 206 14.20 1.59 14.22
N ILE A 207 13.05 1.52 13.54
CA ILE A 207 12.12 2.64 13.44
C ILE A 207 11.46 2.94 14.79
N THR A 208 11.02 1.92 15.51
CA THR A 208 10.34 2.11 16.81
C THR A 208 11.27 2.65 17.88
N GLU A 209 12.55 2.25 17.89
CA GLU A 209 13.57 2.83 18.76
C GLU A 209 13.87 4.29 18.36
N ALA A 210 14.05 4.55 17.06
CA ALA A 210 14.36 5.90 16.58
C ALA A 210 13.22 6.90 16.82
N CYS A 211 11.97 6.46 16.70
CA CYS A 211 10.78 7.30 16.85
C CYS A 211 10.18 7.28 18.27
N GLY A 212 10.75 6.50 19.20
CA GLY A 212 10.17 6.30 20.53
C GLY A 212 10.15 7.53 21.44
N HIS A 213 10.81 8.61 21.04
CA HIS A 213 10.80 9.89 21.75
C HIS A 213 9.66 10.83 21.30
N ILE A 214 8.94 10.49 20.22
CA ILE A 214 7.86 11.31 19.68
C ILE A 214 6.66 11.26 20.64
N PRO A 215 6.12 12.41 21.10
CA PRO A 215 4.99 12.44 22.01
C PRO A 215 3.74 11.74 21.45
N HIS A 216 2.93 11.17 22.35
CA HIS A 216 1.65 10.51 22.03
C HIS A 216 1.74 9.35 21.03
N LEU A 217 2.95 8.85 20.77
CA LEU A 217 3.20 7.73 19.87
C LEU A 217 3.64 6.50 20.66
N LYS A 218 3.12 5.34 20.26
CA LYS A 218 3.39 4.06 20.93
C LYS A 218 3.64 2.96 19.92
N PHE A 219 4.52 2.04 20.30
CA PHE A 219 4.95 0.95 19.44
C PHE A 219 4.96 -0.37 20.19
N PRO A 220 4.65 -1.49 19.52
CA PRO A 220 4.88 -2.81 20.11
C PRO A 220 6.38 -3.10 20.20
N LYS A 221 6.79 -3.83 21.23
CA LYS A 221 8.12 -4.46 21.22
C LYS A 221 8.10 -5.67 20.29
N TYR A 222 9.08 -5.76 19.39
CA TYR A 222 9.29 -6.92 18.53
C TYR A 222 10.30 -7.89 19.16
N TYR A 223 10.01 -9.19 19.07
CA TYR A 223 10.81 -10.25 19.72
C TYR A 223 11.57 -11.06 18.67
N LYS A 224 12.84 -10.71 18.45
CA LYS A 224 13.72 -11.39 17.47
C LYS A 224 13.82 -12.90 17.72
N ASP A 225 14.00 -13.31 18.98
CA ASP A 225 14.16 -14.73 19.33
C ASP A 225 12.89 -15.56 19.17
N LEU A 226 11.74 -14.89 19.06
CA LEU A 226 10.43 -15.51 18.79
C LEU A 226 9.94 -15.21 17.37
N SER A 227 10.85 -14.77 16.50
CA SER A 227 10.57 -14.45 15.10
C SER A 227 11.54 -15.16 14.17
N ASN A 228 11.12 -15.37 12.92
CA ASN A 228 11.90 -15.98 11.85
C ASN A 228 11.34 -15.56 10.48
N GLU A 229 11.78 -16.21 9.41
CA GLU A 229 11.38 -15.87 8.04
C GLU A 229 9.87 -16.02 7.74
N ARG A 230 9.08 -16.69 8.58
CA ARG A 230 7.62 -16.87 8.40
C ARG A 230 6.78 -16.46 9.59
N ILE A 231 7.37 -16.15 10.73
CA ILE A 231 6.65 -15.85 11.97
C ILE A 231 7.24 -14.57 12.58
N ILE A 232 6.40 -13.60 12.88
CA ILE A 232 6.75 -12.40 13.65
C ILE A 232 6.00 -12.45 14.96
N THR A 233 6.72 -12.17 16.05
CA THR A 233 6.14 -12.03 17.38
C THR A 233 6.42 -10.64 17.92
N MET A 234 5.35 -9.96 18.34
CA MET A 234 5.41 -8.62 18.91
C MET A 234 4.42 -8.48 20.07
N ASP A 235 4.53 -7.41 20.84
CA ASP A 235 3.55 -7.09 21.88
C ASP A 235 2.14 -7.00 21.28
N TRP A 236 1.16 -7.54 22.00
CA TRP A 236 -0.24 -7.28 21.68
C TRP A 236 -0.58 -5.84 22.08
N MET A 237 -1.14 -5.09 21.14
CA MET A 237 -1.54 -3.70 21.35
C MET A 237 -3.05 -3.60 21.46
N ASP A 238 -3.54 -3.03 22.56
CA ASP A 238 -4.96 -2.78 22.79
C ASP A 238 -5.33 -1.36 22.31
N GLY A 239 -6.34 -1.25 21.44
CA GLY A 239 -6.83 0.01 20.91
C GLY A 239 -7.89 -0.18 19.82
N VAL A 240 -8.52 0.91 19.42
CA VAL A 240 -9.52 0.96 18.34
C VAL A 240 -8.80 1.32 17.03
N HIS A 241 -9.12 0.66 15.92
CA HIS A 241 -8.54 1.03 14.63
C HIS A 241 -8.81 2.49 14.28
N LEU A 242 -7.82 3.19 13.73
CA LEU A 242 -7.95 4.61 13.39
C LEU A 242 -9.17 4.88 12.50
N SER A 243 -9.46 4.01 11.52
CA SER A 243 -10.65 4.12 10.65
C SER A 243 -12.00 3.92 11.35
N GLU A 244 -12.01 3.29 12.52
CA GLU A 244 -13.22 3.15 13.35
C GLU A 244 -13.32 4.36 14.29
N PHE A 245 -12.21 4.73 14.91
CA PHE A 245 -12.11 5.93 15.75
C PHE A 245 -12.58 7.19 15.03
N THR A 246 -12.13 7.44 13.79
CA THR A 246 -12.49 8.65 13.02
C THR A 246 -13.99 8.75 12.71
N LYS A 247 -14.74 7.66 12.73
CA LYS A 247 -16.20 7.67 12.47
C LYS A 247 -17.01 8.13 13.68
N GLU A 248 -16.49 7.93 14.88
CA GLU A 248 -17.20 8.14 16.13
C GLU A 248 -16.64 9.30 16.95
N ASN A 249 -15.37 9.67 16.70
CA ASN A 249 -14.71 10.72 17.45
C ASN A 249 -15.38 12.09 17.24
N THR A 250 -15.62 12.80 18.34
CA THR A 250 -16.13 14.17 18.37
C THR A 250 -15.20 15.12 19.14
N ASP A 251 -14.11 14.59 19.70
CA ASP A 251 -13.11 15.37 20.43
C ASP A 251 -12.03 15.87 19.45
N LEU A 252 -12.09 17.18 19.18
CA LEU A 252 -11.16 17.84 18.27
C LEU A 252 -9.75 17.98 18.88
N GLU A 253 -9.63 18.12 20.20
CA GLU A 253 -8.33 18.23 20.87
C GLU A 253 -7.56 16.91 20.77
N LEU A 254 -8.26 15.80 20.99
CA LEU A 254 -7.72 14.47 20.77
C LEU A 254 -7.37 14.23 19.29
N ALA A 255 -8.25 14.62 18.36
CA ALA A 255 -7.97 14.51 16.92
C ALA A 255 -6.69 15.26 16.50
N ASN A 256 -6.52 16.50 16.99
CA ASN A 256 -5.33 17.31 16.73
C ASN A 256 -4.08 16.69 17.36
N THR A 257 -4.19 16.14 18.58
CA THR A 257 -3.08 15.45 19.26
C THR A 257 -2.61 14.22 18.48
N LEU A 258 -3.56 13.38 18.03
CA LEU A 258 -3.26 12.19 17.22
C LEU A 258 -2.72 12.59 15.83
N GLY A 259 -3.29 13.64 15.23
CA GLY A 259 -2.82 14.17 13.96
C GLY A 259 -1.40 14.72 14.03
N GLN A 260 -1.07 15.43 15.12
CA GLN A 260 0.30 15.91 15.35
C GLN A 260 1.27 14.75 15.52
N ALA A 261 0.94 13.75 16.33
CA ALA A 261 1.78 12.56 16.50
C ALA A 261 2.03 11.82 15.16
N LEU A 262 1.00 11.74 14.32
CA LEU A 262 1.10 11.15 12.98
C LEU A 262 1.99 12.00 12.06
N TRP A 263 1.81 13.33 12.06
CA TRP A 263 2.64 14.25 11.28
C TRP A 263 4.12 14.15 11.68
N ASP A 264 4.41 14.29 12.97
CA ASP A 264 5.77 14.25 13.52
C ASP A 264 6.45 12.91 13.23
N PHE A 265 5.71 11.80 13.38
CA PHE A 265 6.19 10.47 13.05
C PHE A 265 6.68 10.39 11.60
N TYR A 266 5.91 10.90 10.64
CA TYR A 266 6.29 10.88 9.24
C TYR A 266 7.39 11.88 8.90
N MET A 267 7.34 13.08 9.49
CA MET A 267 8.34 14.11 9.22
C MET A 267 9.71 13.71 9.77
N TYR A 268 9.79 13.20 11.00
CA TYR A 268 11.04 12.71 11.58
C TYR A 268 11.67 11.60 10.74
N GLN A 269 10.86 10.64 10.28
CA GLN A 269 11.30 9.58 9.36
C GLN A 269 11.93 10.13 8.07
N ILE A 270 11.26 11.09 7.42
CA ILE A 270 11.72 11.63 6.14
C ILE A 270 12.92 12.57 6.31
N HIS A 271 12.84 13.48 7.28
CA HIS A 271 13.77 14.60 7.48
C HIS A 271 14.96 14.28 8.37
N GLU A 272 14.86 13.33 9.29
CA GLU A 272 15.99 12.92 10.15
C GLU A 272 16.55 11.57 9.72
N LEU A 273 15.69 10.57 9.51
CA LEU A 273 16.15 9.20 9.24
C LEU A 273 16.48 8.93 7.76
N ARG A 274 16.00 9.77 6.84
CA ARG A 274 16.01 9.51 5.38
C ARG A 274 15.40 8.14 5.05
N GLN A 275 14.42 7.73 5.85
CA GLN A 275 13.75 6.43 5.74
C GLN A 275 12.30 6.60 6.11
N VAL A 276 11.39 6.12 5.28
CA VAL A 276 9.97 6.37 5.47
C VAL A 276 9.14 5.11 5.37
N HIS A 277 8.18 4.97 6.28
CA HIS A 277 7.13 3.99 6.18
C HIS A 277 6.17 4.32 5.03
N ALA A 278 6.41 3.75 3.84
CA ALA A 278 5.68 4.08 2.62
C ALA A 278 4.30 3.41 2.50
N ASP A 279 3.63 3.12 3.62
CA ASP A 279 2.27 2.59 3.68
C ASP A 279 1.41 3.24 4.80
N PRO A 280 1.09 4.55 4.68
CA PRO A 280 0.16 5.27 5.56
C PRO A 280 -1.29 4.79 5.37
N HIS A 281 -1.61 3.59 5.85
CA HIS A 281 -2.93 2.99 5.78
C HIS A 281 -3.61 3.00 7.17
N PRO A 282 -4.91 3.32 7.31
CA PRO A 282 -5.58 3.40 8.61
C PRO A 282 -5.47 2.12 9.45
N GLY A 283 -5.43 0.97 8.79
CA GLY A 283 -5.27 -0.34 9.43
C GLY A 283 -3.93 -0.56 10.16
N ASN A 284 -2.92 0.26 9.89
CA ASN A 284 -1.61 0.19 10.55
C ASN A 284 -1.56 1.00 11.86
N PHE A 285 -2.65 1.70 12.19
CA PHE A 285 -2.76 2.58 13.35
C PHE A 285 -3.94 2.19 14.24
N LEU A 286 -3.70 2.22 15.55
CA LEU A 286 -4.73 2.10 16.59
C LEU A 286 -4.70 3.35 17.48
N VAL A 287 -5.83 3.65 18.09
CA VAL A 287 -5.95 4.66 19.15
C VAL A 287 -6.19 3.94 20.45
N SER A 288 -5.30 4.14 21.42
CA SER A 288 -5.43 3.55 22.76
C SER A 288 -6.47 4.29 23.61
N ASP A 289 -6.95 3.64 24.67
CA ASP A 289 -7.85 4.26 25.66
C ASP A 289 -7.25 5.50 26.34
N ALA A 290 -5.91 5.63 26.31
CA ALA A 290 -5.19 6.78 26.86
C ALA A 290 -5.03 7.94 25.86
N GLY A 291 -5.55 7.83 24.64
CA GLY A 291 -5.41 8.84 23.58
C GLY A 291 -4.03 8.85 22.91
N GLU A 292 -3.28 7.75 22.99
CA GLU A 292 -2.01 7.57 22.26
C GLU A 292 -2.25 6.90 20.91
N LEU A 293 -1.52 7.33 19.88
CA LEU A 293 -1.47 6.70 18.56
C LEU A 293 -0.51 5.51 18.60
N ILE A 294 -1.00 4.31 18.31
CA ILE A 294 -0.19 3.10 18.24
C ILE A 294 0.06 2.75 16.78
N THR A 295 1.32 2.53 16.40
CA THR A 295 1.71 2.04 15.06
C THR A 295 2.15 0.58 15.14
N ILE A 296 1.57 -0.31 14.33
CA ILE A 296 1.72 -1.78 14.47
C ILE A 296 2.32 -2.51 13.26
N ASP A 297 2.48 -1.86 12.11
CA ASP A 297 3.02 -2.48 10.89
C ASP A 297 4.07 -1.57 10.25
N PHE A 298 5.24 -2.14 9.93
CA PHE A 298 6.36 -1.47 9.26
C PHE A 298 6.87 -2.26 8.05
N GLY A 299 6.02 -3.10 7.44
CA GLY A 299 6.40 -3.96 6.31
C GLY A 299 6.83 -3.24 5.03
N CYS A 300 6.88 -1.90 5.01
CA CYS A 300 7.23 -1.10 3.85
C CYS A 300 8.11 0.11 4.20
N ILE A 301 9.28 -0.10 4.81
CA ILE A 301 10.28 0.97 5.01
C ILE A 301 11.08 1.19 3.73
N LYS A 302 11.17 2.45 3.29
CA LYS A 302 11.94 2.84 2.09
C LYS A 302 12.99 3.88 2.42
N LYS A 303 14.22 3.63 1.98
CA LYS A 303 15.31 4.61 2.03
C LYS A 303 15.09 5.69 0.99
N VAL A 304 15.31 6.94 1.40
CA VAL A 304 15.19 8.13 0.58
C VAL A 304 16.61 8.68 0.36
N PRO A 305 17.24 8.44 -0.81
CA PRO A 305 18.60 8.93 -1.04
C PRO A 305 18.62 10.46 -1.10
N ASP A 306 19.71 11.08 -0.65
CA ASP A 306 19.86 12.54 -0.66
C ASP A 306 19.78 13.15 -2.06
N SER A 307 20.15 12.39 -3.09
CA SER A 307 20.00 12.76 -4.50
C SER A 307 18.55 12.95 -4.93
N PHE A 308 17.60 12.34 -4.22
CA PHE A 308 16.17 12.56 -4.40
C PHE A 308 15.61 13.53 -3.36
N TYR A 309 15.92 13.31 -2.08
CA TYR A 309 15.41 14.11 -0.96
C TYR A 309 15.66 15.62 -1.17
N THR A 310 16.90 15.98 -1.51
CA THR A 310 17.31 17.39 -1.60
C THR A 310 16.52 18.14 -2.68
N PRO A 311 16.54 17.73 -3.97
CA PRO A 311 15.78 18.44 -5.00
C PRO A 311 14.26 18.36 -4.76
N TYR A 312 13.74 17.27 -4.17
CA TYR A 312 12.32 17.13 -3.86
C TYR A 312 11.84 18.20 -2.86
N PHE A 313 12.53 18.37 -1.73
CA PHE A 313 12.16 19.37 -0.73
C PHE A 313 12.61 20.78 -1.08
N GLU A 314 13.60 20.94 -1.96
CA GLU A 314 13.86 22.25 -2.56
C GLU A 314 12.68 22.71 -3.42
N LEU A 315 12.05 21.82 -4.18
CA LEU A 315 10.84 22.14 -4.95
C LEU A 315 9.60 22.40 -4.10
N ALA A 316 9.59 21.99 -2.84
CA ALA A 316 8.52 22.32 -1.90
C ALA A 316 8.56 23.78 -1.42
N LYS A 317 9.66 24.51 -1.67
CA LYS A 317 9.82 25.90 -1.22
C LYS A 317 9.28 26.88 -2.27
N PRO A 318 8.41 27.84 -1.89
CA PRO A 318 7.86 28.85 -2.81
C PRO A 318 8.95 29.60 -3.60
N GLU A 319 10.05 29.96 -2.96
CA GLU A 319 11.15 30.71 -3.58
C GLU A 319 11.93 29.91 -4.64
N ASN A 320 11.72 28.60 -4.74
CA ASN A 320 12.35 27.73 -5.73
C ASN A 320 11.37 27.33 -6.83
N ILE A 321 10.13 26.99 -6.48
CA ILE A 321 9.11 26.61 -7.47
C ILE A 321 8.77 27.77 -8.42
N ASP A 322 8.76 29.00 -7.91
CA ASP A 322 8.45 30.20 -8.68
C ASP A 322 9.64 30.74 -9.50
N LYS A 323 10.83 30.12 -9.41
CA LYS A 323 12.03 30.51 -10.16
C LYS A 323 12.29 29.53 -11.31
N PRO A 324 11.99 29.89 -12.58
CA PRO A 324 12.03 28.95 -13.70
C PRO A 324 13.34 28.18 -13.85
N ALA A 325 14.49 28.86 -13.70
CA ALA A 325 15.80 28.21 -13.83
C ALA A 325 16.06 27.17 -12.73
N ILE A 326 15.67 27.45 -11.48
CA ILE A 326 15.83 26.50 -10.37
C ILE A 326 14.83 25.36 -10.53
N PHE A 327 13.58 25.69 -10.83
CA PHE A 327 12.52 24.71 -11.04
C PHE A 327 12.91 23.68 -12.10
N GLU A 328 13.33 24.13 -13.29
CA GLU A 328 13.76 23.28 -14.39
C GLU A 328 14.97 22.39 -14.01
N GLU A 329 16.00 22.96 -13.36
CA GLU A 329 17.16 22.21 -12.87
C GLU A 329 16.73 21.05 -11.96
N LYS A 330 15.81 21.29 -11.02
CA LYS A 330 15.34 20.24 -10.11
C LYS A 330 14.45 19.23 -10.83
N LEU A 331 13.66 19.63 -11.82
CA LEU A 331 12.89 18.67 -12.62
C LEU A 331 13.78 17.67 -13.35
N TYR A 332 14.95 18.09 -13.85
CA TYR A 332 15.95 17.18 -14.42
C TYR A 332 16.59 16.29 -13.36
N ALA A 333 17.00 16.86 -12.21
CA ALA A 333 17.57 16.09 -11.10
C ALA A 333 16.61 15.01 -10.57
N LEU A 334 15.32 15.26 -10.69
CA LEU A 334 14.22 14.39 -10.29
C LEU A 334 13.75 13.45 -11.39
N GLU A 335 14.39 13.46 -12.57
CA GLU A 335 14.05 12.64 -13.74
C GLU A 335 12.61 12.89 -14.27
N ILE A 336 12.03 14.04 -13.95
CA ILE A 336 10.73 14.49 -14.47
C ILE A 336 10.91 14.97 -15.92
N LEU A 337 11.88 15.86 -16.13
CA LEU A 337 12.37 16.22 -17.45
C LEU A 337 13.53 15.31 -17.83
N LYS A 338 13.63 15.02 -19.13
CA LYS A 338 14.68 14.18 -19.72
C LYS A 338 15.33 14.91 -20.89
N GLU A 339 16.59 14.58 -21.14
CA GLU A 339 17.37 15.22 -22.19
C GLU A 339 16.80 14.94 -23.59
N GLU A 340 16.16 13.77 -23.75
CA GLU A 340 15.50 13.36 -24.99
C GLU A 340 14.10 13.98 -25.21
N ASP A 341 13.60 14.77 -24.27
CA ASP A 341 12.26 15.39 -24.39
C ASP A 341 12.21 16.42 -25.51
N SER A 342 11.12 16.38 -26.27
CA SER A 342 10.78 17.48 -27.18
C SER A 342 10.45 18.76 -26.41
N GLU A 343 10.62 19.92 -27.04
CA GLU A 343 10.28 21.21 -26.41
C GLU A 343 8.80 21.27 -25.98
N ALA A 344 7.90 20.61 -26.72
CA ALA A 344 6.50 20.50 -26.32
C ALA A 344 6.30 19.68 -25.04
N GLU A 345 7.04 18.57 -24.88
CA GLU A 345 7.01 17.76 -23.66
C GLU A 345 7.61 18.51 -22.48
N LYS A 346 8.73 19.22 -22.66
CA LYS A 346 9.34 20.03 -21.58
C LYS A 346 8.38 21.08 -21.04
N VAL A 347 7.75 21.84 -21.94
CA VAL A 347 6.76 22.86 -21.55
C VAL A 347 5.56 22.22 -20.85
N PHE A 348 5.06 21.10 -21.38
CA PHE A 348 3.91 20.40 -20.82
C PHE A 348 4.19 19.84 -19.41
N PHE A 349 5.27 19.05 -19.25
CA PHE A 349 5.60 18.44 -17.96
C PHE A 349 6.02 19.48 -16.92
N SER A 350 6.73 20.54 -17.33
CA SER A 350 7.04 21.64 -16.41
C SER A 350 5.77 22.30 -15.87
N LYS A 351 4.81 22.62 -16.74
CA LYS A 351 3.53 23.21 -16.33
C LYS A 351 2.75 22.27 -15.40
N LEU A 352 2.61 21.00 -15.80
CA LEU A 352 1.90 19.98 -15.02
C LEU A 352 2.51 19.82 -13.61
N PHE A 353 3.82 19.63 -13.53
CA PHE A 353 4.48 19.44 -12.24
C PHE A 353 4.51 20.71 -11.41
N HIS A 354 4.56 21.90 -12.03
CA HIS A 354 4.43 23.15 -11.30
C HIS A 354 3.05 23.23 -10.62
N GLU A 355 1.96 23.06 -11.37
CA GLU A 355 0.60 23.09 -10.82
C GLU A 355 0.40 22.03 -9.71
N MET A 356 0.89 20.80 -9.96
CA MET A 356 0.79 19.71 -8.99
C MET A 356 1.58 19.99 -7.72
N LEU A 357 2.84 20.42 -7.83
CA LEU A 357 3.70 20.67 -6.66
C LEU A 357 3.24 21.91 -5.89
N SER A 358 2.85 22.99 -6.57
CA SER A 358 2.32 24.20 -5.91
C SER A 358 1.12 23.88 -5.03
N LEU A 359 0.22 23.01 -5.50
CA LEU A 359 -0.93 22.60 -4.71
C LEU A 359 -0.52 21.62 -3.60
N PHE A 360 0.20 20.55 -3.93
CA PHE A 360 0.50 19.47 -2.99
C PHE A 360 1.41 19.89 -1.84
N THR A 361 2.23 20.92 -2.06
CA THR A 361 3.17 21.45 -1.07
C THR A 361 2.57 22.59 -0.22
N GLN A 362 1.33 23.00 -0.48
CA GLN A 362 0.65 24.05 0.27
C GLN A 362 0.67 23.86 1.80
N PRO A 363 0.56 22.64 2.37
CA PRO A 363 0.71 22.46 3.80
C PRO A 363 2.06 22.95 4.34
N PHE A 364 3.16 22.72 3.61
CA PHE A 364 4.52 23.15 3.99
C PHE A 364 4.73 24.66 3.97
N HIS A 365 3.79 25.43 3.43
CA HIS A 365 3.91 26.89 3.31
C HIS A 365 3.28 27.63 4.49
N GLN A 366 2.72 26.89 5.45
CA GLN A 366 2.04 27.42 6.62
C GLN A 366 2.67 26.87 7.90
N GLU A 367 2.61 27.63 8.99
CA GLU A 367 3.03 27.11 10.30
C GLU A 367 2.07 26.06 10.84
N VAL A 368 0.77 26.25 10.57
CA VAL A 368 -0.32 25.38 10.97
C VAL A 368 -1.20 25.11 9.75
N PHE A 369 -1.60 23.86 9.55
CA PHE A 369 -2.49 23.49 8.45
C PHE A 369 -3.69 22.69 8.97
N ASP A 370 -4.88 23.07 8.52
CA ASP A 370 -6.13 22.34 8.79
C ASP A 370 -6.37 21.31 7.67
N PHE A 371 -6.12 20.04 7.97
CA PHE A 371 -6.36 18.96 7.03
C PHE A 371 -7.84 18.62 6.85
N SER A 372 -8.77 19.29 7.55
CA SER A 372 -10.20 19.21 7.26
C SER A 372 -10.65 20.15 6.12
N ASP A 373 -9.76 21.00 5.58
CA ASP A 373 -10.10 21.96 4.53
C ASP A 373 -10.56 21.28 3.22
N THR A 374 -11.87 21.27 3.02
CA THR A 374 -12.52 20.73 1.81
C THR A 374 -12.08 21.44 0.52
N THR A 375 -11.62 22.70 0.59
CA THR A 375 -11.15 23.46 -0.57
C THR A 375 -9.84 22.89 -1.10
N PHE A 376 -8.91 22.57 -0.20
CA PHE A 376 -7.62 21.96 -0.53
C PHE A 376 -7.80 20.60 -1.22
N PHE A 377 -8.57 19.69 -0.61
CA PHE A 377 -8.85 18.38 -1.21
C PHE A 377 -9.67 18.49 -2.50
N GLY A 378 -10.59 19.44 -2.58
CA GLY A 378 -11.36 19.75 -3.79
C GLY A 378 -10.46 20.12 -4.98
N LYS A 379 -9.47 20.99 -4.76
CA LYS A 379 -8.47 21.36 -5.79
C LYS A 379 -7.63 20.16 -6.23
N ILE A 380 -7.24 19.28 -5.30
CA ILE A 380 -6.47 18.07 -5.64
C ILE A 380 -7.30 17.15 -6.51
N ALA A 381 -8.58 16.97 -6.17
CA ALA A 381 -9.51 16.15 -6.95
C ALA A 381 -9.75 16.74 -8.35
N GLU A 382 -9.92 18.05 -8.48
CA GLU A 382 -10.10 18.74 -9.76
C GLU A 382 -8.86 18.63 -10.67
N LEU A 383 -7.67 18.80 -10.11
CA LEU A 383 -6.41 18.64 -10.81
C LEU A 383 -6.26 17.21 -11.34
N SER A 384 -6.52 16.22 -10.49
CA SER A 384 -6.52 14.80 -10.85
C SER A 384 -7.53 14.48 -11.96
N ASP A 385 -8.76 15.02 -11.88
CA ASP A 385 -9.80 14.81 -12.89
C ASP A 385 -9.39 15.40 -14.25
N THR A 386 -8.85 16.61 -14.24
CA THR A 386 -8.38 17.32 -15.45
C THR A 386 -7.31 16.51 -16.19
N TYR A 387 -6.25 16.09 -15.48
CA TYR A 387 -5.16 15.35 -16.12
C TYR A 387 -5.52 13.90 -16.45
N SER A 388 -6.42 13.26 -15.70
CA SER A 388 -6.91 11.92 -16.06
C SER A 388 -7.66 11.88 -17.40
N LYS A 389 -8.30 12.99 -17.78
CA LYS A 389 -9.05 13.17 -19.02
C LYS A 389 -8.22 13.74 -20.17
N ASP A 390 -7.01 14.24 -19.89
CA ASP A 390 -6.13 14.82 -20.90
C ASP A 390 -5.66 13.76 -21.90
N THR A 391 -6.09 13.90 -23.15
CA THR A 391 -5.73 12.98 -24.24
C THR A 391 -4.31 13.17 -24.75
N GLU A 392 -3.69 14.33 -24.53
CA GLU A 392 -2.29 14.59 -24.88
C GLU A 392 -1.35 13.90 -23.89
N LEU A 393 -1.65 13.95 -22.58
CA LEU A 393 -0.91 13.19 -21.55
C LEU A 393 -0.85 11.70 -21.89
N ARG A 394 -1.94 11.13 -22.41
CA ARG A 394 -2.03 9.72 -22.83
C ARG A 394 -1.16 9.37 -24.04
N LYS A 395 -0.75 10.36 -24.83
CA LYS A 395 0.10 10.19 -26.02
C LYS A 395 1.59 10.40 -25.71
N MET A 396 1.92 11.10 -24.62
CA MET A 396 3.29 11.37 -24.19
C MET A 396 3.88 10.20 -23.39
N ASN A 397 5.21 10.16 -23.28
CA ASN A 397 5.87 9.21 -22.39
C ASN A 397 5.58 9.58 -20.92
N GLY A 398 4.60 8.91 -20.32
CA GLY A 398 4.18 9.14 -18.93
C GLY A 398 5.14 8.60 -17.87
N ASN A 399 6.22 7.91 -18.24
CA ASN A 399 7.20 7.39 -17.29
C ASN A 399 8.15 8.51 -16.84
N ARG A 400 7.65 9.40 -15.97
CA ARG A 400 8.32 10.58 -15.43
C ARG A 400 8.60 10.44 -13.94
N GLY A 401 9.70 11.04 -13.52
CA GLY A 401 10.12 11.05 -12.13
C GLY A 401 10.97 9.84 -11.75
N SER A 402 11.90 10.06 -10.82
CA SER A 402 12.67 9.00 -10.18
C SER A 402 11.75 7.97 -9.52
N LYS A 403 12.20 6.71 -9.43
CA LYS A 403 11.49 5.62 -8.74
C LYS A 403 11.06 5.97 -7.30
N HIS A 404 11.72 6.94 -6.66
CA HIS A 404 11.43 7.39 -5.31
C HIS A 404 10.16 8.26 -5.20
N PHE A 405 9.70 8.89 -6.29
CA PHE A 405 8.45 9.66 -6.28
C PHE A 405 7.23 8.83 -5.92
N LEU A 406 7.17 7.60 -6.44
CA LEU A 406 6.03 6.72 -6.21
C LEU A 406 5.81 6.50 -4.71
N TYR A 407 6.89 6.22 -3.99
CA TYR A 407 6.85 6.00 -2.55
C TYR A 407 6.58 7.29 -1.77
N MET A 408 7.25 8.39 -2.14
CA MET A 408 7.11 9.67 -1.43
C MET A 408 5.71 10.26 -1.61
N ASN A 409 5.21 10.34 -2.84
CA ASN A 409 3.87 10.87 -3.12
C ASN A 409 2.78 9.99 -2.51
N ARG A 410 2.94 8.65 -2.55
CA ARG A 410 2.03 7.73 -1.87
C ARG A 410 2.01 7.98 -0.37
N THR A 411 3.18 8.23 0.23
CA THR A 411 3.30 8.50 1.65
C THR A 411 2.57 9.78 2.01
N PHE A 412 2.88 10.89 1.36
CA PHE A 412 2.21 12.16 1.66
C PHE A 412 0.72 12.12 1.36
N PHE A 413 0.30 11.51 0.26
CA PHE A 413 -1.12 11.41 -0.07
C PHE A 413 -1.87 10.60 0.98
N GLY A 414 -1.34 9.45 1.40
CA GLY A 414 -2.00 8.68 2.45
C GLY A 414 -1.97 9.39 3.81
N LEU A 415 -0.86 10.05 4.16
CA LEU A 415 -0.76 10.88 5.37
C LEU A 415 -1.83 11.98 5.37
N TYR A 416 -1.96 12.74 4.28
CA TYR A 416 -2.95 13.81 4.18
C TYR A 416 -4.37 13.28 4.31
N ASN A 417 -4.69 12.11 3.73
CA ASN A 417 -6.00 11.50 3.90
C ASN A 417 -6.24 11.04 5.34
N LEU A 418 -5.24 10.46 6.03
CA LEU A 418 -5.37 10.10 7.44
C LEU A 418 -5.64 11.31 8.33
N LEU A 419 -4.96 12.43 8.06
CA LEU A 419 -5.15 13.70 8.77
C LEU A 419 -6.52 14.31 8.45
N ASN A 420 -7.01 14.18 7.21
CA ASN A 420 -8.35 14.59 6.81
C ASN A 420 -9.44 13.75 7.47
N ASP A 421 -9.28 12.43 7.50
CA ASP A 421 -10.19 11.51 8.18
C ASP A 421 -10.29 11.82 9.67
N LEU A 422 -9.17 12.23 10.30
CA LEU A 422 -9.15 12.73 11.69
C LEU A 422 -9.81 14.11 11.84
N GLY A 423 -9.88 14.91 10.78
CA GLY A 423 -10.23 16.32 10.87
C GLY A 423 -9.19 17.14 11.64
N ALA A 424 -7.92 16.73 11.58
CA ALA A 424 -6.86 17.30 12.40
C ALA A 424 -6.30 18.61 11.83
N THR A 425 -6.05 19.55 12.73
CA THR A 425 -5.20 20.72 12.51
C THR A 425 -3.84 20.46 13.14
N VAL A 426 -2.77 20.59 12.36
CA VAL A 426 -1.40 20.23 12.80
C VAL A 426 -0.42 21.36 12.57
N GLN A 427 0.60 21.44 13.43
CA GLN A 427 1.77 22.28 13.26
C GLN A 427 2.73 21.60 12.29
N ILE A 428 3.08 22.31 11.22
CA ILE A 428 3.79 21.73 10.09
C ILE A 428 5.29 21.73 10.31
N ASN A 429 5.86 22.78 10.89
CA ASN A 429 7.31 22.99 10.98
C ASN A 429 7.91 22.63 12.34
N GLN A 430 7.31 21.70 13.07
CA GLN A 430 7.71 21.31 14.43
C GLN A 430 8.28 19.88 14.48
N PHE A 431 9.27 19.58 13.64
CA PHE A 431 9.90 18.26 13.56
C PHE A 431 11.43 18.32 13.56
#